data_AF-A0AAW2XBC0-F1
#
_entry.id   AF-A0AAW2XBC0-F1
#
_cell.length_a   1.000
_cell.length_b   1.000
_cell.length_c   1.000
_cell.angle_alpha   90.00
_cell.angle_beta   90.00
_cell.angle_gamma   90.00
#
_symmetry.space_group_name_H-M   'P 1'
#
loop_
_entity.id
_entity.type
_entity.pdbx_description
1 polymer ?
#
loop_
_entity_poly.entity_id
_entity_poly.type
_entity_poly.pdbx_seq_one_letter_code
_entity_poly.pdbx_strand_id
1 'polypeptide(L)' 'MSKVRKMLISRSAPMHPTEVCPYCKARLWNMLAAKMIPSSASCRLGAYEDCIEYYVCLNGHVLGICTLLPLSDTDEASEQ' A
#
# COMPACT_ATOMS: atom_id res chain seq x y z
N MET A 1 19.93 4.53 -6.98
CA MET A 1 18.44 4.64 -7.01
C MET A 1 17.83 3.33 -7.48
N SER A 2 16.76 2.84 -6.82
CA SER A 2 16.08 1.59 -7.20
C SER A 2 15.38 1.71 -8.56
N LYS A 3 15.21 0.58 -9.27
CA LYS A 3 14.47 0.52 -10.55
C LYS A 3 13.05 1.07 -10.40
N VAL A 4 12.38 0.74 -9.30
CA VAL A 4 11.03 1.24 -8.96
C VAL A 4 11.00 2.76 -8.86
N ARG A 5 11.95 3.37 -8.14
CA ARG A 5 12.04 4.83 -8.00
C ARG A 5 12.26 5.52 -9.35
N LYS A 6 13.14 4.99 -10.21
CA LYS A 6 13.35 5.55 -11.55
C LYS A 6 12.07 5.52 -12.39
N MET A 7 11.33 4.41 -12.37
CA MET A 7 10.06 4.26 -13.08
C MET A 7 8.98 5.22 -12.56
N LEU A 8 8.86 5.40 -11.24
CA LEU A 8 7.87 6.31 -10.66
C LEU A 8 8.14 7.77 -11.04
N ILE A 9 9.42 8.17 -11.05
CA ILE A 9 9.83 9.49 -11.53
C ILE A 9 9.53 9.64 -13.03
N SER A 10 9.90 8.66 -13.87
CA SER A 10 9.67 8.76 -15.32
C SER A 10 8.19 8.82 -15.70
N ARG A 11 7.31 8.22 -14.88
CA ARG A 11 5.86 8.26 -15.07
C ARG A 11 5.19 9.47 -14.42
N SER A 12 5.96 10.38 -13.80
CA SER A 12 5.44 11.49 -13.01
C SER A 12 4.36 11.05 -12.02
N ALA A 13 4.60 9.91 -11.35
CA ALA A 13 3.62 9.31 -10.47
C ALA A 13 3.21 10.30 -9.37
N PRO A 14 1.90 10.49 -9.12
CA PRO A 14 1.42 11.42 -8.11
C PRO A 14 1.89 10.98 -6.72
N MET A 15 2.12 11.96 -5.87
CA MET A 15 2.41 11.75 -4.46
C MET A 15 1.12 11.84 -3.65
N HIS A 16 1.10 11.21 -2.49
CA HIS A 16 0.06 11.44 -1.51
C HIS A 16 0.02 12.93 -1.13
N PRO A 17 -1.16 13.55 -1.01
CA PRO A 17 -1.28 14.99 -0.78
C PRO A 17 -0.77 15.44 0.60
N THR A 18 -1.02 14.66 1.65
CA THR A 18 -0.77 15.05 3.05
C THR A 18 0.16 14.11 3.80
N GLU A 19 -0.11 12.80 3.71
CA GLU A 19 0.65 11.77 4.42
C GLU A 19 2.11 11.60 3.98
N VAL A 20 2.92 11.20 4.96
CA VAL A 20 4.33 10.84 4.80
C VAL A 20 4.61 9.45 5.35
N CYS A 21 5.75 8.86 4.98
CA CYS A 21 6.15 7.55 5.48
C CYS A 21 6.21 7.56 7.02
N PRO A 22 5.50 6.66 7.72
CA PRO A 22 5.49 6.66 9.18
C PRO A 22 6.89 6.38 9.75
N TYR A 23 7.71 5.61 9.04
CA TYR A 23 9.08 5.24 9.43
C TYR A 23 10.10 6.34 9.23
N CYS A 24 10.22 6.88 8.01
CA CYS A 24 11.32 7.80 7.65
C CYS A 24 10.86 9.22 7.28
N LYS A 25 9.56 9.51 7.39
CA LYS A 25 8.93 10.82 7.11
C LYS A 25 9.10 11.33 5.68
N ALA A 26 9.62 10.51 4.76
CA ALA A 26 9.70 10.84 3.34
C ALA A 26 8.31 10.83 2.68
N ARG A 27 8.15 11.64 1.62
CA ARG A 27 6.93 11.66 0.80
C ARG A 27 6.60 10.27 0.22
N LEU A 28 5.30 10.02 0.06
CA LEU A 28 4.74 8.77 -0.45
C LEU A 28 4.23 8.96 -1.88
N TRP A 29 4.58 8.05 -2.79
CA TRP A 29 3.90 7.91 -4.08
C TRP A 29 2.54 7.22 -3.88
N ASN A 30 1.51 7.75 -4.51
CA ASN A 30 0.19 7.13 -4.60
C ASN A 30 0.17 6.15 -5.79
N MET A 31 0.32 4.87 -5.49
CA MET A 31 0.43 3.84 -6.54
C MET A 31 -0.92 3.55 -7.19
N LEU A 32 -2.03 3.80 -6.49
CA LEU A 32 -3.38 3.70 -7.02
C LEU A 32 -3.60 4.76 -8.12
N ALA A 33 -3.36 6.03 -7.79
CA ALA A 33 -3.49 7.13 -8.73
C ALA A 33 -2.48 7.02 -9.91
N ALA A 34 -1.34 6.38 -9.69
CA ALA A 34 -0.38 6.06 -10.73
C ALA A 34 -0.78 4.86 -11.62
N LYS A 35 -1.83 4.10 -11.28
CA LYS A 35 -2.21 2.82 -11.90
C LYS A 35 -1.04 1.81 -11.89
N MET A 36 -0.37 1.68 -10.75
CA MET A 36 0.86 0.90 -10.58
C MET A 36 0.83 -0.04 -9.38
N ILE A 37 -0.36 -0.41 -8.91
CA ILE A 37 -0.51 -1.42 -7.86
C ILE A 37 -0.05 -2.79 -8.41
N PRO A 38 0.90 -3.48 -7.76
CA PRO A 38 1.27 -4.83 -8.15
C PRO A 38 0.08 -5.79 -8.01
N SER A 39 -0.09 -6.75 -8.93
CA SER A 39 -1.16 -7.75 -8.86
C SER A 39 -1.12 -8.59 -7.58
N SER A 40 0.06 -8.76 -6.98
CA SER A 40 0.22 -9.49 -5.71
C SER A 40 -0.07 -8.65 -4.46
N ALA A 41 -0.42 -7.37 -4.60
CA ALA A 41 -0.64 -6.47 -3.45
C ALA A 41 -1.83 -6.89 -2.61
N SER A 42 -2.97 -7.24 -3.22
CA SER A 42 -4.18 -7.72 -2.55
C SER A 42 -3.89 -8.95 -1.69
N CYS A 43 -3.24 -9.96 -2.27
CA CYS A 43 -2.81 -11.17 -1.57
C CYS A 43 -1.86 -10.86 -0.41
N ARG A 44 -0.84 -10.03 -0.62
CA ARG A 44 0.14 -9.68 0.43
C ARG A 44 -0.44 -8.84 1.56
N LEU A 45 -1.51 -8.09 1.31
CA LEU A 45 -2.18 -7.23 2.27
C LEU A 45 -3.45 -7.86 2.86
N GLY A 46 -3.82 -9.08 2.43
CA GLY A 46 -5.04 -9.75 2.89
C GLY A 46 -6.31 -8.95 2.57
N ALA A 47 -6.38 -8.35 1.38
CA ALA A 47 -7.46 -7.45 0.98
C ALA A 47 -8.04 -7.84 -0.38
N TYR A 48 -9.27 -7.41 -0.66
CA TYR A 48 -9.88 -7.55 -1.98
C TYR A 48 -9.14 -6.68 -3.01
N GLU A 49 -9.15 -7.08 -4.28
CA GLU A 49 -8.38 -6.43 -5.35
C GLU A 49 -8.70 -4.94 -5.54
N ASP A 50 -9.94 -4.54 -5.22
CA ASP A 50 -10.46 -3.18 -5.34
C ASP A 50 -10.47 -2.41 -4.02
N CYS A 51 -10.07 -3.02 -2.91
CA CYS A 51 -10.13 -2.46 -1.57
C CYS A 51 -8.73 -2.28 -0.94
N ILE A 52 -7.74 -1.90 -1.76
CA ILE A 52 -6.37 -1.65 -1.31
C ILE A 52 -5.90 -0.23 -1.60
N GLU A 53 -5.38 0.41 -0.57
CA GLU A 53 -4.53 1.59 -0.74
C GLU A 53 -3.07 1.16 -0.68
N TYR A 54 -2.27 1.60 -1.65
CA TYR A 54 -0.88 1.15 -1.78
C TYR A 54 0.04 2.34 -2.05
N TYR A 55 1.00 2.54 -1.15
CA TYR A 55 1.91 3.68 -1.16
C TYR A 55 3.37 3.22 -1.04
N VAL A 56 4.27 3.97 -1.68
CA VAL A 56 5.73 3.71 -1.61
C VAL A 56 6.45 5.00 -1.32
N CYS A 57 7.30 5.06 -0.30
CA CYS A 57 8.07 6.27 0.00
C CYS A 57 9.33 6.42 -0.87
N LEU A 58 9.91 7.63 -0.91
CA LEU A 58 11.16 7.93 -1.64
C LEU A 58 12.35 7.01 -1.27
N ASN A 59 12.31 6.43 -0.06
CA ASN A 59 13.34 5.56 0.50
C ASN A 59 13.02 4.06 0.34
N GLY A 60 11.85 3.69 -0.19
CA GLY A 60 11.51 2.32 -0.54
C GLY A 60 10.67 1.53 0.47
N HIS A 61 10.27 2.13 1.60
CA HIS A 61 9.24 1.53 2.46
C HIS A 61 7.89 1.51 1.76
N VAL A 62 7.15 0.42 1.96
CA VAL A 62 5.79 0.21 1.45
C VAL A 62 4.81 0.42 2.61
N LEU A 63 3.76 1.19 2.36
CA LEU A 63 2.60 1.29 3.24
C LEU A 63 1.39 0.78 2.45
N GLY A 64 0.77 -0.28 2.94
CA GLY A 64 -0.48 -0.80 2.41
C GLY A 64 -1.55 -0.72 3.49
N ILE A 65 -2.73 -0.23 3.13
CA ILE A 65 -3.92 -0.27 3.99
C ILE A 65 -4.87 -1.30 3.37
N CYS A 66 -5.28 -2.27 4.18
CA CYS A 66 -6.18 -3.35 3.78
C CYS A 66 -7.64 -3.05 4.12
N THR A 67 -8.53 -3.94 3.70
CA THR A 67 -9.94 -3.92 4.07
C THR A 67 -10.09 -4.06 5.58
N LEU A 68 -10.70 -3.07 6.22
CA LEU A 68 -11.20 -3.19 7.59
C LEU A 68 -12.43 -4.10 7.57
N LEU A 69 -12.34 -5.27 8.20
CA LEU A 69 -13.48 -6.14 8.41
C LEU A 69 -14.13 -5.81 9.76
N PRO A 70 -15.47 -5.95 9.89
CA PRO A 70 -16.11 -5.92 11.19
C PRO A 70 -15.47 -6.95 12.13
N LEU A 71 -15.12 -6.54 13.34
CA LEU A 71 -14.84 -7.48 14.43
C LEU A 71 -16.16 -8.17 14.79
N SER A 72 -16.29 -9.45 14.44
CA SER A 72 -17.40 -10.30 14.90
C SER A 72 -17.04 -10.89 16.27
N ASP A 73 -17.94 -10.79 17.24
CA ASP A 73 -17.75 -11.35 18.59
C ASP A 73 -17.73 -12.91 18.62
N THR A 74 -17.83 -13.56 17.47
CA THR A 74 -17.81 -15.03 17.32
C THR A 74 -16.40 -15.54 17.03
N ASP A 75 -15.46 -15.28 17.94
CA ASP A 75 -14.18 -16.01 18.00
C ASP A 75 -14.38 -17.30 18.82
N GLU A 76 -15.16 -18.24 18.29
CA GLU A 76 -15.08 -19.64 18.75
C GLU A 76 -13.88 -20.26 18.03
N ALA A 77 -12.68 -20.02 18.56
CA ALA A 77 -11.46 -20.68 18.16
C ALA A 77 -11.66 -22.20 18.27
N SER A 78 -11.98 -22.84 17.15
CA SER A 78 -12.04 -24.30 17.07
C SER A 78 -10.61 -24.83 17.04
N GLU A 79 -10.00 -24.98 18.21
CA GLU A 79 -8.80 -25.78 18.37
C GLU A 79 -9.15 -27.25 18.04
N GLN A 80 -8.68 -27.74 16.89
CA GLN A 80 -8.55 -29.17 16.57
C GLN A 80 -7.10 -29.47 16.20
#